data_AF-A0A2M7Y707-F1
#
_entry.id   AF-A0A2M7Y707-F1
#
_cell.length_a   1.000
_cell.length_b   1.000
_cell.length_c   1.000
_cell.angle_alpha   90.00
_cell.angle_beta   90.00
_cell.angle_gamma   90.00
#
_symmetry.space_group_name_H-M   'P 1'
#
loop_
_entity.id
_entity.type
_entity.pdbx_description
1 polymer ?
#
loop_
_entity_poly.entity_id
_entity_poly.type
_entity_poly.pdbx_seq_one_letter_code
_entity_poly.pdbx_strand_id
1 'polypeptide(L)'
;DLALPRDIEEEVGSLDDVFLYTLDDLGAIVESGLEARQEAVVEAEAIINARVENFVQWMASRDLVPTIRALRDAAERMRRHELQRALKLLGRGDDPHKVLEALSHGLTNKLMHAPTQALNQGEPASRHDAAALVSRIFDLHSGD
;
A
#
# COMPACT_ATOMS: atom_id res chain seq x y z
N ASP A 1 -41.76 -22.71 -8.00
CA ASP A 1 -41.52 -21.26 -8.02
C ASP A 1 -40.41 -20.90 -7.04
N LEU A 2 -39.31 -20.32 -7.53
CA LEU A 2 -38.16 -19.88 -6.73
C LEU A 2 -37.98 -18.36 -6.75
N ALA A 3 -38.89 -17.63 -7.41
CA ALA A 3 -38.77 -16.19 -7.60
C ALA A 3 -39.29 -15.40 -6.40
N LEU A 4 -38.72 -14.19 -6.21
CA LEU A 4 -39.19 -13.19 -5.25
C LEU A 4 -39.26 -11.81 -5.96
N PRO A 5 -40.46 -11.25 -6.26
CA PRO A 5 -41.80 -11.79 -6.00
C PRO A 5 -42.15 -13.02 -6.85
N ARG A 6 -43.25 -13.72 -6.49
CA ARG A 6 -43.68 -14.99 -7.10
C ARG A 6 -44.00 -14.84 -8.60
N ASP A 7 -43.60 -15.84 -9.38
CA ASP A 7 -43.89 -15.92 -10.82
C ASP A 7 -45.14 -16.75 -11.12
N ILE A 8 -45.54 -17.64 -10.21
CA ILE A 8 -46.67 -18.54 -10.38
C ILE A 8 -47.76 -18.18 -9.35
N GLU A 9 -48.98 -17.99 -9.84
CA GLU A 9 -50.18 -17.78 -9.03
C GLU A 9 -50.47 -19.02 -8.17
N GLU A 10 -50.86 -18.81 -6.91
CA GLU A 10 -51.01 -19.88 -5.91
C GLU A 10 -52.15 -20.84 -6.29
N GLU A 11 -53.17 -20.33 -6.98
CA GLU A 11 -54.32 -21.08 -7.47
C GLU A 11 -53.93 -22.16 -8.48
N VAL A 12 -52.78 -22.04 -9.15
CA VAL A 12 -52.26 -23.04 -10.10
C VAL A 12 -52.01 -24.39 -9.41
N GLY A 13 -51.70 -24.39 -8.11
CA GLY A 13 -51.51 -25.61 -7.32
C GLY A 13 -52.79 -26.41 -7.06
N SER A 14 -53.98 -25.88 -7.40
CA SER A 14 -55.26 -26.57 -7.24
C SER A 14 -55.72 -27.38 -8.45
N LEU A 15 -54.97 -27.30 -9.56
CA LEU A 15 -55.26 -28.03 -10.79
C LEU A 15 -54.85 -29.50 -10.67
N ASP A 16 -55.67 -30.40 -11.25
CA ASP A 16 -55.35 -31.84 -11.31
C ASP A 16 -54.00 -32.08 -12.01
N ASP A 17 -53.20 -33.00 -11.46
CA ASP A 17 -51.84 -33.35 -11.91
C ASP A 17 -50.80 -32.20 -11.89
N VAL A 18 -51.06 -31.11 -11.16
CA VAL A 18 -50.10 -30.01 -10.96
C VAL A 18 -49.58 -29.95 -9.53
N PHE A 19 -48.26 -29.89 -9.36
CA PHE A 19 -47.60 -29.74 -8.06
C PHE A 19 -46.78 -28.45 -8.04
N LEU A 20 -47.22 -27.47 -7.26
CA LEU A 20 -46.51 -26.22 -7.05
C LEU A 20 -45.65 -26.31 -5.79
N TYR A 21 -44.34 -26.19 -5.94
CA TYR A 21 -43.39 -26.05 -4.84
C TYR A 21 -42.83 -24.63 -4.81
N THR A 22 -42.84 -24.00 -3.65
CA THR A 22 -42.35 -22.64 -3.42
C THR A 22 -40.99 -22.63 -2.72
N LEU A 23 -40.39 -21.45 -2.60
CA LEU A 23 -39.18 -21.25 -1.80
C LEU A 23 -39.39 -21.65 -0.33
N ASP A 24 -40.61 -21.46 0.19
CA ASP A 24 -40.99 -21.81 1.57
C ASP A 24 -41.06 -23.34 1.75
N ASP A 25 -41.59 -24.07 0.77
CA ASP A 25 -41.64 -25.54 0.76
C ASP A 25 -40.23 -26.16 0.72
N LEU A 26 -39.31 -25.52 0.00
CA LEU A 26 -37.89 -25.88 0.00
C LEU A 26 -37.22 -25.57 1.35
N GLY A 27 -37.63 -24.50 2.03
CA GLY A 27 -37.15 -24.16 3.37
C GLY A 27 -37.35 -25.29 4.37
N ALA A 28 -38.52 -25.94 4.36
CA ALA A 28 -38.85 -27.07 5.24
C ALA A 28 -38.00 -28.32 4.95
N ILE A 29 -37.60 -28.56 3.70
CA ILE A 29 -36.75 -29.70 3.31
C ILE A 29 -35.29 -29.46 3.73
N VAL A 30 -34.85 -28.20 3.73
CA VAL A 30 -33.47 -27.81 4.02
C VAL A 30 -33.14 -27.87 5.52
N GLU A 31 -34.15 -27.99 6.39
CA GLU A 31 -33.99 -28.07 7.85
C GLU A 31 -33.15 -29.30 8.28
N SER A 32 -33.13 -30.38 7.48
CA SER A 32 -32.27 -31.56 7.72
C SER A 32 -30.78 -31.32 7.44
N GLY A 33 -30.40 -30.17 6.85
CA GLY A 33 -29.03 -29.80 6.53
C GLY A 33 -28.45 -28.70 7.42
N LEU A 34 -29.17 -28.30 8.48
CA LEU A 34 -28.80 -27.17 9.33
C LEU A 34 -27.44 -27.36 10.01
N GLU A 35 -27.17 -28.56 10.54
CA GLU A 35 -25.89 -28.89 11.21
C GLU A 35 -24.72 -28.83 10.22
N ALA A 36 -24.84 -29.45 9.04
CA ALA A 36 -23.82 -29.38 7.99
C ALA A 36 -23.60 -27.94 7.50
N ARG A 37 -24.64 -27.11 7.48
CA ARG A 37 -24.53 -25.67 7.20
C ARG A 37 -23.79 -24.94 8.32
N GLN A 38 -24.06 -25.27 9.57
CA GLN A 38 -23.39 -24.66 10.72
C GLN A 38 -21.88 -24.96 10.67
N GLU A 39 -21.51 -26.21 10.38
CA GLU A 39 -20.10 -26.62 10.20
C GLU A 39 -19.45 -25.89 9.02
N ALA A 40 -20.13 -25.81 7.88
CA ALA A 40 -19.63 -25.08 6.71
C ALA A 40 -19.46 -23.57 6.98
N VAL A 41 -20.31 -22.97 7.82
CA VAL A 41 -20.16 -21.57 8.25
C VAL A 41 -18.90 -21.40 9.08
N VAL A 42 -18.63 -22.29 10.03
CA VAL A 42 -17.40 -22.24 10.85
C VAL A 42 -16.16 -22.37 9.97
N GLU A 43 -16.18 -23.26 8.98
CA GLU A 43 -15.06 -23.40 8.02
C GLU A 43 -14.89 -22.14 7.16
N ALA A 44 -15.99 -21.58 6.65
CA ALA A 44 -15.97 -20.35 5.87
C ALA A 44 -15.43 -19.16 6.68
N GLU A 45 -15.84 -19.02 7.94
CA GLU A 45 -15.33 -17.99 8.85
C GLU A 45 -13.83 -18.14 9.09
N ALA A 46 -13.33 -19.36 9.27
CA ALA A 46 -11.90 -19.61 9.42
C ALA A 46 -11.12 -19.18 8.17
N ILE A 47 -11.62 -19.50 6.97
CA ILE A 47 -11.02 -19.07 5.69
C ILE A 47 -11.03 -17.54 5.59
N ILE A 48 -12.15 -16.89 5.88
CA ILE A 48 -12.27 -15.43 5.83
C ILE A 48 -11.28 -14.78 6.80
N ASN A 49 -11.22 -15.24 8.04
CA ASN A 49 -10.33 -14.70 9.07
C ASN A 49 -8.87 -14.79 8.64
N ALA A 50 -8.44 -15.95 8.14
CA ALA A 50 -7.08 -16.13 7.62
C ALA A 50 -6.77 -15.18 6.45
N ARG A 51 -7.74 -14.94 5.56
CA ARG A 51 -7.56 -14.03 4.41
C ARG A 51 -7.52 -12.56 4.82
N VAL A 52 -8.35 -12.17 5.79
CA VAL A 52 -8.33 -10.82 6.37
C VAL A 52 -7.00 -10.54 7.03
N GLU A 53 -6.47 -11.47 7.84
CA GLU A 53 -5.16 -11.31 8.47
C GLU A 53 -4.03 -11.14 7.45
N ASN A 54 -3.99 -12.00 6.44
CA ASN A 54 -3.03 -11.88 5.33
C ASN A 54 -3.15 -10.54 4.59
N PHE A 55 -4.37 -10.06 4.39
CA PHE A 55 -4.61 -8.78 3.72
C PHE A 55 -4.15 -7.58 4.55
N VAL A 56 -4.37 -7.60 5.87
CA VAL A 56 -3.89 -6.56 6.79
C VAL A 56 -2.36 -6.54 6.82
N GLN A 57 -1.70 -7.71 6.91
CA GLN A 57 -0.24 -7.81 6.85
C GLN A 57 0.31 -7.30 5.51
N TRP A 58 -0.34 -7.67 4.41
CA TRP A 58 0.01 -7.17 3.08
C TRP A 58 -0.17 -5.65 2.98
N MET A 59 -1.22 -5.08 3.56
CA MET A 59 -1.44 -3.63 3.56
C MET A 59 -0.36 -2.91 4.37
N ALA A 60 -0.05 -3.40 5.58
CA ALA A 60 1.01 -2.87 6.42
C ALA A 60 2.38 -2.90 5.71
N SER A 61 2.64 -3.94 4.91
CA SER A 61 3.87 -4.02 4.10
C SER A 61 4.01 -2.86 3.09
N ARG A 62 2.92 -2.16 2.78
CA ARG A 62 2.87 -1.07 1.80
C ARG A 62 2.83 0.33 2.41
N ASP A 63 2.82 0.45 3.75
CA ASP A 63 2.76 1.75 4.44
C ASP A 63 3.96 2.65 4.11
N LEU A 64 5.11 2.07 3.74
CA LEU A 64 6.30 2.82 3.36
C LEU A 64 6.31 3.28 1.89
N VAL A 65 5.40 2.77 1.04
CA VAL A 65 5.38 3.11 -0.39
C VAL A 65 5.20 4.62 -0.64
N PRO A 66 4.27 5.34 0.05
CA PRO A 66 4.16 6.78 -0.09
C PRO A 66 5.44 7.52 0.30
N THR A 67 6.08 7.12 1.40
CA THR A 67 7.33 7.73 1.89
C THR A 67 8.48 7.52 0.90
N ILE A 68 8.62 6.31 0.35
CA ILE A 68 9.62 6.00 -0.68
C ILE A 68 9.41 6.85 -1.93
N ARG A 69 8.16 7.02 -2.38
CA ARG A 69 7.83 7.89 -3.52
C ARG A 69 8.19 9.34 -3.23
N ALA A 70 7.78 9.87 -2.08
CA ALA A 70 8.07 11.24 -1.69
C ALA A 70 9.59 11.52 -1.62
N LEU A 71 10.38 10.58 -1.11
CA LEU A 71 11.84 10.67 -1.08
C LEU A 71 12.44 10.75 -2.50
N ARG A 72 12.04 9.86 -3.41
CA ARG A 72 12.51 9.85 -4.80
C ARG A 72 12.12 11.11 -5.55
N ASP A 73 10.89 11.58 -5.36
CA ASP A 73 10.41 12.81 -5.99
C ASP A 73 11.17 14.04 -5.49
N ALA A 74 11.52 14.09 -4.20
CA ALA A 74 12.34 15.16 -3.65
C ALA A 74 13.76 15.18 -4.26
N ALA A 75 14.41 14.02 -4.37
CA ALA A 75 15.71 13.88 -5.01
C ALA A 75 15.67 14.29 -6.49
N GLU A 76 14.64 13.89 -7.23
CA GLU A 76 14.52 14.23 -8.66
C GLU A 76 14.24 15.72 -8.88
N ARG A 77 13.45 16.37 -8.00
CA ARG A 77 13.29 17.84 -8.04
C ARG A 77 14.63 18.56 -7.86
N MET A 78 15.42 18.11 -6.89
CA MET A 78 16.75 18.66 -6.62
C MET A 78 17.70 18.51 -7.81
N ARG A 79 17.75 17.30 -8.39
CA ARG A 79 18.57 17.00 -9.59
C ARG A 79 18.18 17.87 -10.77
N ARG A 80 16.88 17.98 -11.07
CA ARG A 80 16.39 18.82 -12.19
C ARG A 80 16.76 20.28 -12.02
N HIS A 81 16.65 20.81 -10.80
CA HIS A 81 17.01 22.20 -10.52
C HIS A 81 18.49 22.49 -10.78
N GLU A 82 19.39 21.63 -10.29
CA GLU A 82 20.82 21.81 -10.53
C GLU A 82 21.20 21.60 -12.01
N LEU A 83 20.60 20.60 -12.66
CA LEU A 83 20.81 20.37 -14.09
C LEU A 83 20.36 21.57 -14.94
N GLN A 84 19.19 22.15 -14.64
CA GLN A 84 18.71 23.34 -15.35
C GLN A 84 19.65 24.53 -15.16
N ARG A 85 20.23 24.71 -13.96
CA ARG A 85 21.24 25.75 -13.73
C ARG A 85 22.48 25.50 -14.58
N ALA A 86 23.00 24.27 -14.60
CA ALA A 86 24.17 23.90 -15.38
C ALA A 86 23.95 24.11 -16.89
N LEU A 87 22.81 23.67 -17.42
CA LEU A 87 22.45 23.87 -18.83
C LEU A 87 22.39 25.35 -19.22
N LYS A 88 21.91 26.22 -18.32
CA LYS A 88 21.90 27.67 -18.56
C LYS A 88 23.31 28.26 -18.63
N LEU A 89 24.25 27.80 -17.79
CA LEU A 89 25.64 28.25 -17.82
C LEU A 89 26.35 27.79 -19.10
N LEU A 90 26.16 26.52 -19.48
CA LEU A 90 26.67 26.00 -20.76
C LEU A 90 26.12 26.77 -21.96
N GLY A 91 24.82 27.08 -21.97
CA GLY A 91 24.19 27.87 -23.02
C GLY A 91 24.70 29.31 -23.12
N ARG A 92 25.35 29.83 -22.06
CA ARG A 92 26.02 31.14 -22.06
C ARG A 92 27.48 31.08 -22.54
N GLY A 93 28.01 29.88 -22.79
CA GLY A 93 29.39 29.65 -23.19
C GLY A 93 30.38 29.54 -22.03
N ASP A 94 29.90 29.33 -20.80
CA ASP A 94 30.77 29.08 -19.65
C ASP A 94 31.57 27.77 -19.83
N ASP A 95 32.77 27.72 -19.26
CA ASP A 95 33.65 26.56 -19.32
C ASP A 95 32.95 25.28 -18.82
N PRO A 96 32.75 24.25 -19.68
CA PRO A 96 32.05 23.03 -19.32
C PRO A 96 32.63 22.32 -18.09
N HIS A 97 33.95 22.36 -17.90
CA HIS A 97 34.58 21.71 -16.75
C HIS A 97 34.14 22.35 -15.43
N LYS A 98 34.18 23.70 -15.35
CA LYS A 98 33.72 24.44 -14.18
C LYS A 98 32.23 24.27 -13.92
N VAL A 99 31.42 24.20 -14.98
CA VAL A 99 29.98 24.00 -14.84
C VAL A 99 29.65 22.61 -14.29
N LEU A 100 30.33 21.57 -14.77
CA LEU A 100 30.15 20.21 -14.27
C LEU A 100 30.61 20.05 -12.83
N GLU A 101 31.73 20.68 -12.46
CA GLU A 101 32.23 20.69 -11.08
C GLU A 101 31.24 21.41 -10.14
N ALA A 102 30.71 22.56 -10.55
CA ALA A 102 29.69 23.28 -9.80
C ALA A 102 28.38 22.48 -9.65
N LEU A 103 27.94 21.79 -10.71
CA LEU A 103 26.79 20.88 -10.67
C LEU A 103 27.02 19.74 -9.66
N SER A 104 28.19 19.10 -9.73
CA SER A 104 28.56 18.00 -8.84
C SER A 104 28.54 18.43 -7.38
N HIS A 105 29.25 19.52 -7.04
CA HIS A 105 29.27 20.06 -5.68
C HIS A 105 27.89 20.53 -5.22
N GLY A 106 27.14 21.21 -6.07
CA GLY A 106 25.80 21.70 -5.76
C GLY A 106 24.84 20.56 -5.43
N LEU A 107 24.89 19.47 -6.20
CA LEU A 107 24.07 18.28 -5.96
C LEU A 107 24.46 17.59 -4.65
N THR A 108 25.77 17.34 -4.43
CA THR A 108 26.27 16.69 -3.22
C THR A 108 25.89 17.48 -1.96
N ASN A 109 26.11 18.80 -1.96
CA ASN A 109 25.79 19.64 -0.80
C ASN A 109 24.29 19.61 -0.46
N LYS A 110 23.42 19.64 -1.48
CA LYS A 110 21.97 19.59 -1.25
C LYS A 110 21.49 18.22 -0.79
N LEU A 111 22.09 17.13 -1.28
CA LEU A 111 21.78 15.78 -0.83
C LEU A 111 22.23 15.56 0.63
N MET A 112 23.40 16.10 1.01
CA MET A 112 23.94 15.95 2.36
C MET A 112 23.29 16.88 3.39
N HIS A 113 22.61 17.95 2.95
CA HIS A 113 22.01 18.93 3.87
C HIS A 113 21.04 18.30 4.88
N ALA A 114 20.08 17.48 4.41
CA ALA A 114 19.07 16.89 5.30
C ALA A 114 19.66 15.86 6.29
N PRO A 115 20.51 14.90 5.89
CA PRO A 115 21.22 14.03 6.83
C PRO A 115 22.05 14.81 7.85
N THR A 116 22.84 15.79 7.42
CA THR A 116 23.66 16.61 8.32
C THR A 116 22.80 17.44 9.29
N GLN A 117 21.66 17.94 8.83
CA GLN A 117 20.73 18.67 9.68
C GLN A 117 20.11 17.75 10.75
N ALA A 118 19.72 16.53 10.38
CA ALA A 118 19.16 15.55 11.32
C ALA A 118 20.13 15.17 12.44
N LEU A 119 21.44 15.14 12.16
CA LEU A 119 22.47 14.88 13.18
C LEU A 119 22.66 16.06 14.16
N ASN A 120 22.35 17.28 13.72
CA ASN A 120 22.61 18.51 14.48
C ASN A 120 21.38 19.04 15.23
N GLN A 121 20.19 18.50 14.99
CA GLN A 121 18.93 18.98 15.57
C GLN A 121 18.33 17.94 16.54
N GLY A 122 17.75 18.40 17.66
CA GLY A 122 17.03 17.57 18.63
C GLY A 122 17.73 17.36 19.98
N GLU A 123 17.02 16.69 20.89
CA GLU A 123 17.57 16.27 22.19
C GLU A 123 18.68 15.22 22.03
N PRO A 124 19.61 15.09 23.01
CA PRO A 124 20.74 14.16 22.90
C PRO A 124 20.36 12.72 22.54
N ALA A 125 19.28 12.19 23.11
CA ALA A 125 18.79 10.84 22.80
C ALA A 125 18.36 10.70 21.33
N SER A 126 17.67 11.70 20.78
CA SER A 126 17.21 11.72 19.39
C SER A 126 18.37 11.82 18.39
N ARG A 127 19.51 12.43 18.77
CA ARG A 127 20.70 12.51 17.92
C ARG A 127 21.41 11.16 17.76
N HIS A 128 21.40 10.32 18.80
CA HIS A 128 21.96 8.97 18.72
C HIS A 128 21.17 8.08 17.75
N ASP A 129 19.85 8.15 17.80
CA ASP A 129 18.97 7.43 16.86
C ASP A 129 19.18 7.91 15.42
N ALA A 130 19.28 9.23 15.22
CA ALA A 130 19.58 9.83 13.92
C ALA A 130 20.96 9.38 13.39
N ALA A 131 21.98 9.36 14.25
CA ALA A 131 23.31 8.87 13.89
C ALA A 131 23.28 7.41 13.46
N ALA A 132 22.64 6.53 14.24
CA ALA A 132 22.51 5.12 13.90
C ALA A 132 21.76 4.90 12.56
N LEU A 133 20.71 5.67 12.32
CA LEU A 133 19.95 5.60 11.06
C LEU A 133 20.79 6.08 9.87
N VAL A 134 21.47 7.22 9.99
CA VAL A 134 22.33 7.78 8.93
C VAL A 134 23.48 6.82 8.61
N SER A 135 24.12 6.23 9.61
CA SER A 135 25.19 5.24 9.39
C SER A 135 24.68 4.02 8.61
N ARG A 136 23.47 3.53 8.90
CA ARG A 136 22.87 2.44 8.13
C ARG A 136 22.49 2.83 6.70
N ILE A 137 21.96 4.04 6.50
CA ILE A 137 21.52 4.51 5.17
C ILE A 137 22.73 4.73 4.24
N PHE A 138 23.84 5.24 4.78
CA PHE A 138 25.02 5.61 4.01
C PHE A 138 26.19 4.62 4.13
N ASP A 139 25.99 3.49 4.80
CA ASP A 139 27.02 2.47 5.08
C ASP A 139 28.29 3.07 5.71
N LEU A 140 28.09 3.98 6.67
CA LEU A 140 29.19 4.63 7.38
C LEU A 140 29.76 3.65 8.40
N HIS A 141 31.04 3.33 8.28
CA HIS A 141 31.73 2.55 9.30
C HIS A 141 31.85 3.40 10.56
N SER A 142 31.31 2.92 11.68
CA SER A 142 31.69 3.42 13.00
C SER A 142 33.16 3.09 13.17
N GLY A 143 34.05 4.10 13.12
CA GLY A 143 35.44 3.90 13.47
C GLY A 143 35.56 3.40 14.91
N ASP A 144 36.34 2.34 15.11
CA ASP A 144 36.97 2.02 16.40
C ASP A 144 37.89 3.17 16.84
#